data_AF-A0A7S4J9Q6-F1
#
_entry.id   AF-A0A7S4J9Q6-F1
#
_cell.length_a   1.000
_cell.length_b   1.000
_cell.length_c   1.000
_cell.angle_alpha   90.00
_cell.angle_beta   90.00
_cell.angle_gamma   90.00
#
_symmetry.space_group_name_H-M   'P 1'
#
loop_
_entity.id
_entity.type
_entity.pdbx_description
1 polymer ?
#
loop_
_entity_poly.entity_id
_entity_poly.type
_entity_poly.pdbx_seq_one_letter_code
_entity_poly.pdbx_strand_id
1 'polypeptide(L)'
;ELTQRILRAIETGEDFRVYVTVPLHPEGPPAGATVQEILRWQFRTIEFMYRKIGRAIEKSGAVAVPQDYLRFFCLGKRECPDDVPSSSSSSSLSLENAPKNSIARKVRDSLRFMIYVHSKFAVFDDEYVIVGSANINERSMAGNRDTEIAIGAYQPCFTDEAAD
;
A
#
# COMPACT_ATOMS: atom_id res chain seq x y z
N GLU A 1 3.82 -9.62 13.90
CA GLU A 1 3.02 -8.52 14.46
C GLU A 1 1.64 -8.32 13.82
N LEU A 2 1.47 -7.64 12.68
CA LEU A 2 0.12 -7.33 12.12
C LEU A 2 -0.82 -8.54 12.06
N THR A 3 -0.34 -9.65 11.48
CA THR A 3 -1.13 -10.89 11.43
C THR A 3 -1.52 -11.35 12.82
N GLN A 4 -0.58 -11.40 13.78
CA GLN A 4 -0.86 -11.89 15.14
C GLN A 4 -1.88 -11.01 15.87
N ARG A 5 -1.81 -9.68 15.70
CA ARG A 5 -2.81 -8.75 16.26
C ARG A 5 -4.21 -9.02 15.71
N ILE A 6 -4.32 -9.28 14.40
CA ILE A 6 -5.58 -9.67 13.76
C ILE A 6 -6.05 -11.03 14.30
N LEU A 7 -5.17 -12.03 14.43
CA LEU A 7 -5.56 -13.33 14.97
C LEU A 7 -6.11 -13.20 16.39
N ARG A 8 -5.48 -12.38 17.23
CA ARG A 8 -5.98 -12.09 18.58
C ARG A 8 -7.37 -11.46 18.55
N ALA A 9 -7.60 -10.47 17.69
CA ALA A 9 -8.89 -9.83 17.57
C ALA A 9 -10.00 -10.82 17.15
N ILE A 10 -9.69 -11.74 16.22
CA ILE A 10 -10.61 -12.83 15.85
C ILE A 10 -10.90 -13.74 17.06
N GLU A 11 -9.88 -14.11 17.82
CA GLU A 11 -10.03 -14.97 19.00
C GLU A 11 -10.85 -14.31 20.12
N THR A 12 -10.71 -13.00 20.31
CA THR A 12 -11.42 -12.23 21.35
C THR A 12 -12.75 -11.65 20.88
N GLY A 13 -13.08 -11.74 19.59
CA GLY A 13 -14.26 -11.09 19.02
C GLY A 13 -14.18 -9.55 19.00
N GLU A 14 -12.97 -9.00 19.06
CA GLU A 14 -12.72 -7.56 19.00
C GLU A 14 -12.88 -7.04 17.56
N ASP A 15 -13.50 -5.88 17.39
CA ASP A 15 -13.57 -5.23 16.07
C ASP A 15 -12.23 -4.57 15.77
N PHE A 16 -11.47 -5.19 14.85
CA PHE A 16 -10.13 -4.74 14.49
C PHE A 16 -9.92 -4.81 12.98
N ARG A 17 -9.41 -3.72 12.39
CA ARG A 17 -9.28 -3.57 10.93
C ARG A 17 -7.90 -3.07 10.56
N VAL A 18 -7.33 -3.62 9.50
CA VAL A 18 -6.04 -3.20 8.94
C VAL A 18 -6.21 -2.85 7.47
N TYR A 19 -5.85 -1.62 7.12
CA TYR A 19 -5.84 -1.12 5.75
C TYR A 19 -4.41 -0.85 5.31
N VAL A 20 -3.98 -1.48 4.21
CA VAL A 20 -2.63 -1.34 3.68
C VAL A 20 -2.70 -0.76 2.27
N THR A 21 -2.09 0.40 2.05
CA THR A 21 -1.99 1.01 0.72
C THR A 21 -0.56 0.90 0.21
N VAL A 22 -0.37 0.25 -0.93
CA VAL A 22 0.92 0.04 -1.60
C VAL A 22 0.88 0.60 -3.02
N PRO A 23 2.02 0.90 -3.67
CA PRO A 23 2.00 1.22 -5.09
C PRO A 23 1.51 0.00 -5.89
N LEU A 24 0.88 0.24 -7.04
CA LEU A 24 0.41 -0.84 -7.92
C LEU A 24 1.55 -1.80 -8.28
N HIS A 25 2.73 -1.25 -8.51
CA HIS A 25 4.00 -1.95 -8.54
C HIS A 25 5.11 -0.99 -8.05
N PRO A 26 6.24 -1.50 -7.54
CA PRO A 26 7.42 -0.69 -7.27
C PRO A 26 7.89 0.09 -8.50
N GLU A 27 8.59 1.21 -8.29
CA GLU A 27 9.17 2.00 -9.37
C GLU A 27 10.08 1.15 -10.28
N GLY A 28 9.94 1.37 -11.58
CA GLY A 28 10.65 0.65 -12.63
C GLY A 28 9.72 -0.08 -13.60
N PRO A 29 10.27 -0.73 -14.64
CA PRO A 29 9.49 -1.48 -15.61
C PRO A 29 8.77 -2.65 -14.91
N PRO A 30 7.42 -2.77 -14.98
CA PRO A 30 6.67 -3.79 -14.26
C PRO A 30 7.10 -5.23 -14.60
N ALA A 31 7.47 -5.46 -15.86
CA ALA A 31 7.95 -6.76 -16.35
C ALA A 31 9.45 -6.97 -16.12
N GLY A 32 10.17 -6.01 -15.51
CA GLY A 32 11.59 -6.12 -15.21
C GLY A 32 11.84 -7.08 -14.04
N ALA A 33 12.97 -7.79 -14.08
CA ALA A 33 13.32 -8.82 -13.09
C ALA A 33 13.28 -8.29 -11.64
N THR A 34 13.84 -7.10 -11.39
CA THR A 34 13.85 -6.49 -10.04
C THR A 34 12.43 -6.23 -9.51
N VAL A 35 11.55 -5.67 -10.35
CA VAL A 35 10.16 -5.38 -9.95
C VAL A 35 9.40 -6.69 -9.72
N GLN A 36 9.60 -7.69 -10.59
CA GLN A 36 8.97 -9.01 -10.43
C GLN A 36 9.41 -9.73 -9.17
N GLU A 37 10.69 -9.64 -8.78
CA GLU A 37 11.17 -10.22 -7.51
C GLU A 37 10.55 -9.52 -6.29
N ILE A 38 10.42 -8.19 -6.32
CA ILE A 38 9.74 -7.47 -5.23
C ILE A 38 8.26 -7.88 -5.16
N LEU A 39 7.56 -7.95 -6.29
CA LEU A 39 6.17 -8.38 -6.36
C LEU A 39 5.98 -9.82 -5.89
N ARG A 40 6.91 -10.72 -6.19
CA ARG A 40 6.92 -12.10 -5.68
C ARG A 40 6.96 -12.14 -4.16
N TRP A 41 7.85 -11.36 -3.54
CA TRP A 41 7.92 -11.29 -2.08
C TRP A 41 6.71 -10.62 -1.46
N GLN A 42 6.21 -9.54 -2.07
CA GLN A 42 4.94 -8.92 -1.65
C GLN A 42 3.79 -9.94 -1.69
N PHE A 43 3.65 -10.69 -2.78
CA PHE A 43 2.62 -11.73 -2.91
C PHE A 43 2.75 -12.80 -1.83
N ARG A 44 3.96 -13.33 -1.59
CA ARG A 44 4.21 -14.35 -0.56
C ARG A 44 3.87 -13.86 0.85
N THR A 45 4.17 -12.60 1.16
CA THR A 45 3.80 -11.98 2.43
C THR A 45 2.28 -11.88 2.55
N ILE A 46 1.58 -11.37 1.53
CA ILE A 46 0.12 -11.26 1.51
C ILE A 46 -0.52 -12.65 1.65
N GLU A 47 -0.08 -13.64 0.87
CA GLU A 47 -0.56 -15.02 0.93
C GLU A 47 -0.40 -15.61 2.33
N PHE A 48 0.76 -15.43 2.96
CA PHE A 48 1.00 -15.88 4.33
C PHE A 48 0.02 -15.25 5.32
N MET A 49 -0.21 -13.93 5.24
CA MET A 49 -1.13 -13.20 6.11
C MET A 49 -2.56 -13.72 5.95
N TYR A 50 -3.07 -13.73 4.71
CA TYR A 50 -4.44 -14.17 4.42
C TYR A 50 -4.69 -15.62 4.80
N ARG A 51 -3.72 -16.52 4.56
CA ARG A 51 -3.83 -17.93 4.95
C ARG A 51 -3.91 -18.12 6.47
N LYS A 52 -3.18 -17.31 7.25
CA LYS A 52 -3.25 -17.35 8.72
C LYS A 52 -4.58 -16.81 9.23
N ILE A 53 -5.05 -15.70 8.67
CA ILE A 53 -6.34 -15.07 9.01
C ILE A 53 -7.50 -16.03 8.70
N GLY A 54 -7.56 -16.58 7.48
CA GLY A 54 -8.63 -17.52 7.09
C GLY A 54 -8.74 -18.72 8.03
N ARG A 55 -7.60 -19.32 8.40
CA ARG A 55 -7.58 -20.42 9.38
C ARG A 55 -8.08 -20.03 10.77
N ALA A 56 -7.82 -18.80 11.23
CA ALA A 56 -8.31 -18.34 12.52
C ALA A 56 -9.83 -18.07 12.49
N ILE A 57 -10.35 -17.54 11.39
CA ILE A 57 -11.79 -17.39 11.17
C ILE A 57 -12.47 -18.77 11.19
N GLU A 58 -11.96 -19.74 10.43
CA GLU A 58 -12.49 -21.11 10.41
C GLU A 58 -12.47 -21.75 11.81
N LYS A 59 -11.38 -21.57 12.57
CA LYS A 59 -11.23 -22.14 13.91
C LYS A 59 -12.16 -21.49 14.94
N SER A 60 -12.40 -20.17 14.84
CA SER A 60 -13.29 -19.44 15.77
C SER A 60 -14.77 -19.69 15.47
N GLY A 61 -15.11 -20.14 14.26
CA GLY A 61 -16.49 -20.26 13.81
C GLY A 61 -17.15 -18.91 13.50
N ALA A 62 -16.36 -17.83 13.40
CA ALA A 62 -16.85 -16.51 13.06
C ALA A 62 -17.42 -16.49 11.62
N VAL A 63 -18.56 -15.83 11.45
CA VAL A 63 -19.15 -15.57 10.13
C VAL A 63 -18.49 -14.33 9.53
N ALA A 64 -17.27 -14.51 9.00
CA ALA A 64 -16.47 -13.43 8.44
C ALA A 64 -15.62 -13.94 7.26
N VAL A 65 -15.08 -13.00 6.48
CA VAL A 65 -14.04 -13.29 5.47
C VAL A 65 -12.74 -12.58 5.85
N PRO A 66 -11.56 -13.04 5.39
CA PRO A 66 -10.30 -12.38 5.72
C PRO A 66 -10.25 -10.88 5.40
N GLN A 67 -10.95 -10.46 4.34
CA GLN A 67 -11.08 -9.06 3.92
C GLN A 67 -11.87 -8.20 4.91
N ASP A 68 -12.58 -8.80 5.87
CA ASP A 68 -13.15 -8.04 6.97
C ASP A 68 -12.04 -7.51 7.87
N TYR A 69 -10.92 -8.23 8.05
CA TYR A 69 -9.84 -7.82 8.94
C TYR A 69 -8.66 -7.13 8.24
N LEU A 70 -8.35 -7.52 7.00
CA LEU A 70 -7.18 -7.03 6.28
C LEU A 70 -7.52 -6.72 4.82
N ARG A 71 -7.24 -5.49 4.37
CA ARG A 71 -7.42 -5.09 2.96
C ARG A 71 -6.17 -4.43 2.41
N PHE A 72 -5.83 -4.76 1.16
CA PHE A 72 -4.76 -4.12 0.41
C PHE A 72 -5.35 -3.27 -0.71
N PHE A 73 -4.80 -2.06 -0.88
CA PHE A 73 -5.19 -1.12 -1.92
C PHE A 73 -3.96 -0.63 -2.67
N CYS A 74 -4.20 -0.12 -3.87
CA CYS A 74 -3.27 0.74 -4.58
C CYS A 74 -4.03 1.94 -5.13
N LEU A 75 -3.30 3.01 -5.45
CA LEU A 75 -3.89 4.23 -5.95
C LEU A 75 -3.70 4.35 -7.47
N GLY A 76 -4.73 4.83 -8.15
CA GLY A 76 -4.70 5.09 -9.57
C GLY A 76 -5.59 6.27 -9.92
N LYS A 77 -5.19 7.04 -10.93
CA LYS A 77 -5.97 8.14 -11.48
C LYS A 77 -6.32 7.81 -12.93
N ARG A 78 -7.52 8.24 -13.34
CA ARG A 78 -7.91 8.33 -14.74
C ARG A 78 -8.42 9.74 -15.02
N GLU A 79 -8.02 10.32 -16.13
CA GLU A 79 -8.42 11.67 -16.56
C GLU A 79 -9.51 11.59 -17.63
N CYS A 80 -10.42 12.56 -17.63
CA CYS A 80 -11.36 12.74 -18.74
C CYS A 80 -10.57 13.21 -19.97
N PRO A 81 -10.89 12.75 -21.20
CA PRO A 81 -10.28 13.29 -22.41
C PRO A 81 -10.36 14.82 -22.51
N ASP A 82 -11.44 15.42 -22.03
CA ASP A 82 -11.67 16.87 -22.05
C ASP A 82 -10.75 17.64 -21.08
N ASP A 83 -10.26 16.97 -20.03
CA ASP A 83 -9.33 17.57 -19.04
C ASP A 83 -7.88 17.57 -19.56
N VAL A 84 -7.59 16.82 -20.64
CA VAL A 84 -6.23 16.72 -21.16
C VAL A 84 -5.97 17.90 -22.11
N PRO A 85 -4.96 18.75 -21.84
CA PRO A 85 -4.65 19.89 -22.68
C PRO A 85 -4.47 19.48 -24.14
N SER A 86 -5.12 20.21 -25.04
CA SER A 86 -4.93 20.04 -26.48
C SER A 86 -3.46 20.36 -26.83
N SER A 87 -2.88 19.58 -27.73
CA SER A 87 -1.45 19.56 -28.10
C SER A 87 -0.89 20.84 -28.74
N SER A 88 -1.61 21.94 -28.70
CA SER A 88 -1.15 23.26 -29.17
C SER A 88 -0.09 23.89 -28.27
N SER A 89 0.12 23.39 -27.05
CA SER A 89 1.27 23.79 -26.23
C SER A 89 2.47 22.90 -26.56
N SER A 90 3.47 23.49 -27.19
CA SER A 90 4.82 22.96 -27.44
C SER A 90 5.55 22.62 -26.13
N SER A 91 5.05 21.64 -25.39
CA SER A 91 5.73 21.08 -24.24
C SER A 91 6.50 19.84 -24.69
N SER A 92 7.75 19.74 -24.27
CA SER A 92 8.64 18.59 -24.48
C SER A 92 8.13 17.27 -23.87
N LEU A 93 6.90 17.26 -23.34
CA LEU A 93 6.27 16.17 -22.60
C LEU A 93 5.04 15.58 -23.32
N SER A 94 4.78 15.97 -24.59
CA SER A 94 3.68 15.39 -25.37
C SER A 94 3.89 13.89 -25.61
N LEU A 95 2.92 13.07 -25.17
CA LEU A 95 2.89 11.62 -25.44
C LEU A 95 2.28 11.26 -26.80
N GLU A 96 1.96 12.24 -27.65
CA GLU A 96 1.31 11.98 -28.95
C GLU A 96 2.17 11.13 -29.88
N ASN A 97 3.49 11.37 -29.87
CA ASN A 97 4.47 10.64 -30.67
C ASN A 97 5.06 9.43 -29.92
N ALA A 98 4.44 8.99 -28.82
CA ALA A 98 4.92 7.83 -28.07
C ALA A 98 4.92 6.57 -28.97
N PRO A 99 5.99 5.74 -28.94
CA PRO A 99 6.06 4.52 -29.75
C PRO A 99 4.87 3.61 -29.47
N LYS A 100 4.28 2.99 -30.51
CA LYS A 100 3.03 2.22 -30.42
C LYS A 100 3.02 1.15 -29.32
N ASN A 101 4.16 0.51 -29.07
CA ASN A 101 4.29 -0.57 -28.08
C ASN A 101 4.82 -0.10 -26.71
N SER A 102 4.94 1.21 -26.49
CA SER A 102 5.47 1.78 -25.24
C SER A 102 4.39 1.89 -24.14
N ILE A 103 4.84 1.95 -22.89
CA ILE A 103 3.98 2.28 -21.74
C ILE A 103 3.37 3.67 -21.92
N ALA A 104 4.17 4.64 -22.39
CA ALA A 104 3.73 5.99 -22.69
C ALA A 104 2.51 6.02 -23.63
N ARG A 105 2.53 5.21 -24.70
CA ARG A 105 1.38 5.10 -25.61
C ARG A 105 0.15 4.52 -24.91
N LYS A 106 0.31 3.45 -24.13
CA LYS A 106 -0.79 2.85 -23.36
C LYS A 106 -1.40 3.83 -22.36
N VAL A 107 -0.58 4.64 -21.70
CA VAL A 107 -1.04 5.70 -20.78
C VAL A 107 -1.80 6.77 -21.56
N ARG A 108 -1.27 7.22 -22.70
CA ARG A 108 -1.97 8.20 -23.55
C ARG A 108 -3.33 7.70 -24.06
N ASP A 109 -3.40 6.43 -24.45
CA ASP A 109 -4.64 5.85 -25.00
C ASP A 109 -5.68 5.57 -23.91
N SER A 110 -5.25 5.19 -22.70
CA SER A 110 -6.17 4.83 -21.61
C SER A 110 -6.46 5.96 -20.63
N LEU A 111 -5.66 7.03 -20.67
CA LEU A 111 -5.68 8.18 -19.76
C LEU A 111 -5.64 7.79 -18.28
N ARG A 112 -5.05 6.64 -17.96
CA ARG A 112 -4.94 6.14 -16.58
C ARG A 112 -3.50 5.78 -16.25
N PHE A 113 -3.14 6.03 -15.00
CA PHE A 113 -1.87 5.58 -14.44
C PHE A 113 -1.97 5.45 -12.93
N MET A 114 -1.00 4.75 -12.32
CA MET A 114 -0.94 4.68 -10.87
C MET A 114 -0.62 6.06 -10.28
N ILE A 115 -1.20 6.36 -9.12
CA ILE A 115 -0.65 7.38 -8.24
C ILE A 115 0.39 6.63 -7.40
N TYR A 116 1.67 6.97 -7.58
CA TYR A 116 2.74 6.22 -6.94
C TYR A 116 2.77 6.50 -5.44
N VAL A 117 2.52 5.46 -4.65
CA VAL A 117 2.53 5.52 -3.18
C VAL A 117 3.99 5.39 -2.73
N HIS A 118 4.63 6.53 -2.48
CA HIS A 118 5.99 6.57 -1.92
C HIS A 118 6.00 6.77 -0.40
N SER A 119 4.84 6.89 0.24
CA SER A 119 4.71 7.10 1.69
C SER A 119 5.30 5.93 2.48
N LYS A 120 5.93 6.25 3.63
CA LYS A 120 6.28 5.30 4.68
C LYS A 120 5.70 5.82 5.99
N PHE A 121 4.46 5.40 6.23
CA PHE A 121 3.54 6.06 7.14
C PHE A 121 2.59 5.01 7.71
N ALA A 122 2.29 5.11 9.00
CA ALA A 122 1.28 4.29 9.65
C ALA A 122 0.55 5.12 10.71
N VAL A 123 -0.78 4.93 10.80
CA VAL A 123 -1.63 5.45 11.88
C VAL A 123 -2.17 4.25 12.64
N PHE A 124 -2.21 4.38 13.96
CA PHE A 124 -2.75 3.38 14.87
C PHE A 124 -3.82 4.06 15.71
N ASP A 125 -5.02 3.49 15.67
CA ASP A 125 -6.17 3.85 16.51
C ASP A 125 -6.55 5.35 16.48
N ASP A 126 -6.20 6.06 15.40
CA ASP A 126 -6.34 7.53 15.25
C ASP A 126 -5.59 8.39 16.28
N GLU A 127 -4.73 7.78 17.11
CA GLU A 127 -4.02 8.44 18.21
C GLU A 127 -2.51 8.55 17.96
N TYR A 128 -1.92 7.52 17.35
CA TYR A 128 -0.48 7.40 17.17
C TYR A 128 -0.12 7.31 15.70
N VAL A 129 0.92 8.04 15.31
CA VAL A 129 1.42 8.06 13.95
C VAL A 129 2.92 7.79 13.91
N ILE A 130 3.35 7.02 12.91
CA ILE A 130 4.76 6.88 12.53
C ILE A 130 4.92 7.44 11.12
N VAL A 131 5.91 8.32 10.96
CA VAL A 131 6.28 8.89 9.66
C VAL A 131 7.80 8.80 9.50
N GLY A 132 8.27 8.34 8.34
CA GLY A 132 9.72 8.23 8.12
C GLY A 132 10.10 7.89 6.69
N SER A 133 11.32 7.38 6.55
CA SER A 133 11.90 6.92 5.27
C SER A 133 11.84 5.39 5.09
N ALA A 134 11.72 4.63 6.20
CA ALA A 134 11.80 3.17 6.22
C ALA A 134 10.63 2.47 5.52
N ASN A 135 10.89 1.75 4.44
CA ASN A 135 9.90 0.88 3.81
C ASN A 135 9.63 -0.37 4.69
N ILE A 136 8.47 -1.01 4.52
CA ILE A 136 8.19 -2.30 5.17
C ILE A 136 8.87 -3.43 4.38
N ASN A 137 10.20 -3.51 4.50
CA ASN A 137 11.02 -4.58 3.94
C ASN A 137 12.33 -4.73 4.73
N GLU A 138 13.05 -5.83 4.47
CA GLU A 138 14.31 -6.11 5.17
C GLU A 138 15.39 -5.06 4.94
N ARG A 139 15.39 -4.38 3.79
CA ARG A 139 16.40 -3.34 3.48
C ARG A 139 16.32 -2.18 4.47
N SER A 140 15.10 -1.75 4.80
CA SER A 140 14.87 -0.63 5.72
C SER A 140 14.77 -1.09 7.19
N MET A 141 14.24 -2.29 7.46
CA MET A 141 13.92 -2.73 8.83
C MET A 141 15.06 -3.47 9.56
N ALA A 142 16.09 -3.94 8.86
CA ALA A 142 17.15 -4.75 9.46
C ALA A 142 18.11 -3.94 10.37
N GLY A 143 18.17 -2.62 10.22
CA GLY A 143 19.06 -1.73 10.98
C GLY A 143 20.56 -1.80 10.60
N ASN A 144 20.95 -2.75 9.76
CA ASN A 144 22.34 -2.93 9.27
C ASN A 144 22.47 -2.88 7.74
N ARG A 145 21.45 -2.37 7.04
CA ARG A 145 21.40 -2.23 5.58
C ARG A 145 21.31 -0.75 5.20
N ASP A 146 20.13 -0.26 4.81
CA ASP A 146 19.95 1.17 4.54
C ASP A 146 19.82 1.93 5.87
N THR A 147 20.37 3.14 5.91
CA THR A 147 20.16 4.05 7.05
C THR A 147 18.83 4.74 6.87
N GLU A 148 17.95 4.59 7.87
CA GLU A 148 16.59 5.13 7.84
C GLU A 148 16.35 6.00 9.07
N ILE A 149 15.38 6.91 8.98
CA ILE A 149 14.90 7.71 10.10
C ILE A 149 13.37 7.71 10.13
N ALA A 150 12.80 7.70 11.33
CA ALA A 150 11.37 7.84 11.53
C ALA A 150 11.11 8.58 12.85
N ILE A 151 9.97 9.27 12.88
CA ILE A 151 9.40 9.86 14.10
C ILE A 151 8.09 9.13 14.41
N GLY A 152 7.89 8.84 15.70
CA GLY A 152 6.60 8.47 16.26
C GLY A 152 6.03 9.66 17.03
N ALA A 153 4.75 9.97 16.83
CA ALA A 153 4.08 11.09 17.47
C ALA A 153 2.65 10.74 17.86
N TYR A 154 2.18 11.37 18.93
CA TYR A 154 0.80 11.36 19.40
C TYR A 154 0.52 12.66 20.14
N GLN A 155 -0.75 12.97 20.38
CA GLN A 155 -1.16 14.13 21.18
C GLN A 155 -1.67 13.63 22.54
N PRO A 156 -1.00 13.91 23.68
CA PRO A 156 -1.36 13.33 24.99
C PRO A 156 -2.79 13.63 25.47
N CYS A 157 -3.42 14.69 24.97
CA CYS A 157 -4.79 15.05 25.34
C CYS A 157 -5.86 14.47 24.39
N PHE A 158 -5.46 13.65 23.41
CA PHE A 158 -6.34 13.08 22.38
C PHE A 158 -6.08 11.58 22.26
N THR A 159 -6.10 10.89 23.39
CA THR A 159 -6.05 9.43 23.48
C THR A 159 -7.29 8.93 24.23
N ASP A 160 -7.72 7.72 23.96
CA ASP A 160 -8.86 7.07 24.62
C ASP A 160 -8.66 7.05 26.14
N GLU A 161 -7.43 6.80 26.62
CA GLU A 161 -7.09 6.86 28.06
C GLU A 161 -7.27 8.26 28.68
N ALA A 162 -7.26 9.34 27.89
CA ALA A 162 -7.45 10.70 28.37
C ALA A 162 -8.93 11.14 28.33
N ALA A 163 -9.80 10.34 27.72
CA ALA A 163 -11.24 10.56 27.66
C ALA A 163 -12.02 9.94 28.83
N ASP A 164 -11.39 8.99 29.55
CA ASP A 164 -11.88 8.37 30.80
C ASP A 164 -11.47 9.18 32.05
#